data_AF-A0A7W1Q7C8-F1
#
_entry.id   AF-A0A7W1Q7C8-F1
#
_cell.length_a   1.000
_cell.length_b   1.000
_cell.length_c   1.000
_cell.angle_alpha   90.00
_cell.angle_beta   90.00
_cell.angle_gamma   90.00
#
_symmetry.space_group_name_H-M   'P 1'
#
loop_
_entity.id
_entity.type
_entity.pdbx_description
1 polymer ?
#
loop_
_entity_poly.entity_id
_entity_poly.type
_entity_poly.pdbx_seq_one_letter_code
_entity_poly.pdbx_strand_id
1 'polypeptide(L)'
;MIEFTEWATDILRRSQEAATRFNPDARIRLARTSRGVEAILTDEPAATDRPVSTAGFTLFVEEGLEGLVDVVEPHDQLVLRPAGSTPNPRGAH
;
A
#
# COMPACT_ATOMS: atom_id res chain seq x y z
N MET A 1 10.77 9.16 -2.99
CA MET A 1 9.30 9.32 -3.22
C MET A 1 8.66 7.95 -3.35
N ILE A 2 7.42 7.75 -2.86
CA ILE A 2 6.68 6.50 -3.03
C ILE A 2 5.62 6.66 -4.13
N GLU A 3 5.52 5.67 -5.01
CA GLU A 3 4.60 5.61 -6.13
C GLU A 3 3.71 4.37 -5.97
N PHE A 4 2.51 4.39 -6.53
CA PHE A 4 1.57 3.27 -6.49
C PHE A 4 1.10 2.96 -7.89
N THR A 5 1.10 1.68 -8.29
CA THR A 5 0.39 1.27 -9.50
C THR A 5 -1.12 1.37 -9.29
N GLU A 6 -1.88 1.48 -10.38
CA GLU A 6 -3.36 1.48 -10.30
C GLU A 6 -3.87 0.21 -9.62
N TRP A 7 -3.23 -0.93 -9.89
CA TRP A 7 -3.60 -2.20 -9.26
C TRP A 7 -3.30 -2.23 -7.76
N ALA A 8 -2.13 -1.76 -7.33
CA ALA A 8 -1.82 -1.61 -5.91
C ALA A 8 -2.83 -0.69 -5.21
N THR A 9 -3.16 0.43 -5.87
CA THR A 9 -4.13 1.40 -5.38
C THR A 9 -5.53 0.78 -5.22
N ASP A 10 -5.98 -0.01 -6.18
CA ASP A 10 -7.28 -0.70 -6.13
C ASP A 10 -7.37 -1.73 -5.00
N ILE A 11 -6.31 -2.51 -4.78
CA ILE A 11 -6.29 -3.49 -3.68
C ILE A 11 -6.28 -2.77 -2.34
N LEU A 12 -5.42 -1.77 -2.17
CA LEU A 12 -5.32 -0.99 -0.94
C LEU A 12 -6.64 -0.27 -0.63
N ARG A 13 -7.29 0.33 -1.64
CA ARG A 13 -8.60 0.97 -1.47
C ARG A 13 -9.66 -0.02 -1.00
N ARG A 14 -9.77 -1.19 -1.65
CA ARG A 14 -10.74 -2.23 -1.28
C ARG A 14 -10.50 -2.74 0.15
N SER A 15 -9.24 -2.92 0.53
CA SER A 15 -8.85 -3.29 1.91
C SER A 15 -9.21 -2.21 2.92
N GLN A 16 -8.98 -0.94 2.60
CA GLN A 16 -9.34 0.21 3.43
C GLN A 16 -10.87 0.32 3.61
N GLU A 17 -11.64 0.16 2.54
CA GLU A 17 -13.11 0.13 2.59
C GLU A 17 -13.63 -1.06 3.40
N ALA A 18 -12.98 -2.23 3.30
CA ALA A 18 -13.34 -3.39 4.10
C ALA A 18 -13.04 -3.16 5.60
N ALA A 19 -11.85 -2.65 5.93
CA ALA A 19 -11.44 -2.40 7.31
C ALA A 19 -12.34 -1.36 8.00
N THR A 20 -12.67 -0.27 7.30
CA THR A 20 -13.53 0.81 7.83
C THR A 20 -14.96 0.38 8.14
N ARG A 21 -15.46 -0.70 7.53
CA ARG A 21 -16.75 -1.29 7.90
C ARG A 21 -16.74 -1.90 9.31
N PHE A 22 -15.59 -2.35 9.78
CA PHE A 22 -15.44 -2.95 11.12
C PHE A 22 -14.94 -1.93 12.15
N ASN A 23 -13.98 -1.08 11.77
CA ASN A 23 -13.48 0.00 12.60
C ASN A 23 -13.33 1.28 11.74
N PRO A 24 -14.16 2.33 11.94
CA PRO A 24 -14.08 3.58 11.18
C PRO A 24 -12.71 4.25 11.22
N ASP A 25 -11.94 4.05 12.29
CA ASP A 25 -10.62 4.64 12.48
C ASP A 25 -9.49 3.80 11.85
N ALA A 26 -9.78 2.57 11.39
CA ALA A 26 -8.78 1.71 10.80
C ALA A 26 -8.17 2.34 9.53
N ARG A 27 -6.85 2.32 9.46
CA ARG A 27 -6.02 2.78 8.34
C ARG A 27 -5.02 1.72 7.93
N ILE A 28 -4.66 1.75 6.66
CA ILE A 28 -3.53 0.96 6.16
C ILE A 28 -2.23 1.68 6.49
N ARG A 29 -1.25 0.93 7.01
CA ARG A 29 0.14 1.30 7.16
C ARG A 29 1.01 0.43 6.26
N LEU A 30 1.87 1.04 5.46
CA LEU A 30 2.89 0.36 4.66
C LEU A 30 4.21 0.36 5.41
N ALA A 31 4.69 -0.83 5.72
CA ALA A 31 5.93 -1.06 6.44
C ALA A 31 6.94 -1.79 5.56
N ARG A 32 8.23 -1.54 5.76
CA ARG A 32 9.28 -2.30 5.07
C ARG A 32 9.41 -3.68 5.68
N THR A 33 9.55 -4.69 4.84
CA THR A 33 9.88 -6.06 5.27
C THR A 33 11.13 -6.56 4.56
N SER A 34 11.67 -7.68 5.02
CA SER A 34 12.78 -8.37 4.33
C SER A 34 12.43 -8.81 2.90
N ARG A 35 11.15 -8.83 2.54
CA ARG A 35 10.63 -9.22 1.22
C ARG A 35 10.13 -8.05 0.37
N GLY A 36 10.21 -6.82 0.87
CA GLY A 36 9.76 -5.61 0.18
C GLY A 36 8.91 -4.72 1.08
N VAL A 37 7.59 -4.80 0.92
CA VAL A 37 6.62 -3.98 1.65
C VAL A 37 5.45 -4.84 2.11
N GLU A 38 4.83 -4.48 3.23
CA GLU A 38 3.62 -5.10 3.75
C GLU A 38 2.60 -4.03 4.13
N ALA A 39 1.32 -4.33 3.86
CA ALA A 39 0.19 -3.52 4.30
C ALA A 39 -0.38 -4.08 5.60
N ILE A 40 -0.37 -3.27 6.64
CA ILE A 40 -0.81 -3.60 8.00
C ILE A 40 -2.02 -2.73 8.32
N LEU A 41 -3.05 -3.27 8.97
CA LEU A 41 -4.14 -2.47 9.51
C LEU A 41 -3.73 -1.89 10.88
N THR A 42 -3.90 -0.60 11.05
CA THR A 42 -3.61 0.13 12.28
C THR A 42 -4.63 1.24 12.49
N ASP A 43 -4.88 1.61 13.74
CA ASP A 43 -5.76 2.74 14.05
C ASP A 43 -4.95 4.05 14.19
N GLU A 44 -3.63 3.92 14.41
CA GLU A 44 -2.70 5.05 14.58
C GLU A 44 -1.41 4.87 13.77
N PRO A 45 -0.79 5.96 13.29
CA PRO A 45 0.54 5.91 12.68
C PRO A 45 1.62 5.61 13.73
N ALA A 46 2.72 4.99 13.30
CA ALA A 46 3.94 4.95 14.10
C ALA A 46 4.61 6.34 14.13
N ALA A 47 5.50 6.56 15.10
CA ALA A 47 6.14 7.87 15.35
C ALA A 47 6.88 8.45 14.14
N THR A 48 7.38 7.59 13.24
CA THR A 48 8.12 7.98 12.03
C THR A 48 7.31 7.76 10.76
N ASP A 49 6.03 7.42 10.85
CA ASP A 49 5.23 7.26 9.64
C ASP A 49 4.82 8.62 9.07
N ARG A 50 4.78 8.70 7.74
CA ARG A 50 4.23 9.84 7.02
C ARG A 50 2.85 9.49 6.45
N PRO A 51 1.83 10.36 6.58
CA PRO A 51 0.57 10.18 5.87
C PRO A 51 0.79 10.44 4.37
N VAL A 52 0.26 9.55 3.54
CA VAL A 52 0.26 9.67 2.09
C VAL A 52 -1.17 9.53 1.59
N SER A 53 -1.63 10.53 0.85
CA SER A 53 -2.93 10.50 0.18
C SER A 53 -2.79 9.90 -1.22
N THR A 54 -3.56 8.86 -1.52
CA THR A 54 -3.63 8.22 -2.84
C THR A 54 -5.08 7.92 -3.20
N ALA A 55 -5.46 8.20 -4.45
CA ALA A 55 -6.78 7.88 -5.06
C ALA A 55 -7.99 7.87 -4.09
N GLY A 56 -8.15 8.93 -3.28
CA GLY A 56 -9.31 9.12 -2.42
C GLY A 56 -9.22 8.52 -1.01
N PHE A 57 -8.10 7.92 -0.61
CA PHE A 57 -7.86 7.50 0.78
C PHE A 57 -6.48 7.95 1.28
N THR A 58 -6.28 7.89 2.59
CA THR A 58 -4.99 8.21 3.22
C THR A 58 -4.50 7.01 3.99
N LEU A 59 -3.23 6.67 3.75
CA LEU A 59 -2.51 5.57 4.38
C LEU A 59 -1.22 6.09 5.02
N PHE A 60 -0.68 5.35 5.98
CA PHE A 60 0.58 5.67 6.62
C PHE A 60 1.72 4.94 5.93
N VAL A 61 2.83 5.62 5.69
CA VAL A 61 4.01 5.03 5.05
C VAL A 61 5.19 5.19 5.98
N GLU A 62 5.86 4.10 6.28
CA GLU A 62 7.12 4.13 7.03
C GLU A 62 8.12 5.10 6.38
N GLU A 63 8.78 5.93 7.21
CA GLU A 63 9.82 6.84 6.74
C GLU A 63 10.92 6.10 5.95
N GLY A 64 11.41 6.73 4.88
CA GLY A 64 12.44 6.15 4.02
C GLY A 64 11.94 5.05 3.08
N LEU A 65 10.64 4.71 3.08
CA LEU A 65 10.06 3.86 2.04
C LEU A 65 9.97 4.64 0.72
N GLU A 66 10.70 4.18 -0.29
CA GLU A 66 10.77 4.82 -1.61
C GLU A 66 10.73 3.76 -2.72
N GLY A 67 10.13 4.12 -3.85
CA GLY A 67 9.98 3.23 -5.00
C GLY A 67 8.53 3.12 -5.48
N LEU A 68 8.28 2.12 -6.31
CA LEU A 68 6.97 1.78 -6.83
C LEU A 68 6.39 0.61 -6.03
N VAL A 69 5.28 0.84 -5.34
CA VAL A 69 4.45 -0.20 -4.77
C VAL A 69 3.59 -0.77 -5.88
N ASP A 70 3.78 -2.06 -6.11
CA ASP A 70 3.13 -2.81 -7.18
C ASP A 70 2.59 -4.14 -6.64
N VAL A 71 1.87 -4.87 -7.47
CA VAL A 71 1.24 -6.14 -7.11
C VAL A 71 1.80 -7.24 -8.00
N VAL A 72 1.98 -8.44 -7.44
CA VAL A 72 2.38 -9.62 -8.21
C VAL A 72 1.36 -10.76 -8.04
N GLU A 73 1.02 -11.39 -9.16
CA GLU A 73 0.22 -12.62 -9.19
C GLU A 73 0.99 -13.81 -8.59
N PRO A 74 0.29 -14.85 -8.12
CA PRO A 74 -1.17 -15.08 -8.14
C PRO A 74 -1.91 -14.70 -6.84
N HIS A 75 -1.29 -13.96 -5.91
CA HIS A 75 -1.81 -13.78 -4.56
C HIS A 75 -2.01 -12.32 -4.13
N ASP A 76 -2.16 -11.40 -5.10
CA ASP A 76 -2.27 -9.96 -4.83
C ASP A 76 -1.16 -9.47 -3.87
N GLN A 77 0.04 -10.03 -4.00
CA GLN A 77 1.14 -9.74 -3.09
C GLN A 77 1.72 -8.36 -3.43
N LEU A 78 1.78 -7.48 -2.43
CA LEU A 78 2.45 -6.20 -2.57
C LEU A 78 3.96 -6.39 -2.63
N VAL A 79 4.59 -5.67 -3.56
CA VAL A 79 6.04 -5.63 -3.74
C VAL A 79 6.52 -4.19 -3.84
N LEU A 80 7.74 -3.94 -3.38
CA LEU A 80 8.40 -2.65 -3.54
C LEU A 80 9.47 -2.78 -4.62
N ARG A 81 9.33 -1.98 -5.67
CA ARG A 81 10.23 -1.96 -6.82
C ARG A 81 10.93 -0.61 -6.93
N PRO A 82 12.04 -0.48 -7.67
CA PRO A 82 12.64 0.82 -7.94
C PRO A 82 11.63 1.80 -8.55
N ALA A 83 11.74 3.08 -8.21
CA ALA A 83 10.88 4.13 -8.76
C ALA A 83 10.95 4.13 -10.30
N GLY A 84 9.81 4.40 -10.96
CA GLY A 84 9.69 4.39 -12.42
C GLY A 84 9.79 2.99 -13.07
N SER A 85 9.74 1.90 -12.30
CA SER A 85 9.67 0.55 -12.86
C SER A 85 8.41 0.34 -13.70
N THR A 86 8.49 -0.44 -14.78
CA THR A 86 7.31 -0.84 -15.55
C THR A 86 6.37 -1.67 -14.68
N PRO A 87 5.09 -1.29 -14.49
CA PRO A 87 4.13 -2.05 -13.70
C PRO A 87 4.05 -3.52 -14.11
N ASN A 88 3.84 -4.40 -13.14
CA ASN A 88 3.56 -5.80 -13.39
C ASN A 88 2.26 -5.93 -14.20
N PRO A 89 2.18 -6.94 -15.08
CA PRO A 89 0.95 -7.21 -15.81
C PRO A 89 -0.16 -7.53 -14.81
N ARG A 90 -1.25 -6.77 -14.85
CA ARG A 90 -2.48 -7.09 -14.16
C ARG A 90 -3.15 -8.23 -14.92
N GLY A 91 -3.29 -9.40 -14.30
CA GLY A 91 -4.10 -10.49 -14.84
C GLY A 91 -5.53 -10.01 -15.10
N ALA A 92 -6.21 -10.63 -16.06
CA ALA A 92 -7.61 -10.33 -16.34
C ALA A 92 -8.48 -10.85 -15.18
N HIS A 93 -8.68 -10.02 -14.15
CA HIS A 93 -9.63 -10.25 -13.04
C HIS A 93 -10.84 -9.33 -13.18
#